data_AF-A0A917Z2Z3-F1
#
_entry.id   AF-A0A917Z2Z3-F1
#
_cell.length_a   1.000
_cell.length_b   1.000
_cell.length_c   1.000
_cell.angle_alpha   90.00
_cell.angle_beta   90.00
_cell.angle_gamma   90.00
#
_symmetry.space_group_name_H-M   'P 1'
#
loop_
_entity.id
_entity.type
_entity.pdbx_description
1 polymer ?
#
loop_
_entity_poly.entity_id
_entity_poly.type
_entity_poly.pdbx_seq_one_letter_code
_entity_poly.pdbx_strand_id
1 'polypeptide(L)'
;MSDNEKFLRLTVELTVEVLDVDALQAAALAEIRHPDAELTEEERAEQAELVTSDETGASALQWLIEPDHVLQLVDHIDEIEPREAVLGVEPSDGPSDEDEEEHEHV
;
A
#
# COMPACT_ATOMS: atom_id res chain seq x y z
N MET A 1 10.00 -12.37 36.72
CA MET A 1 9.05 -11.25 36.55
C MET A 1 8.71 -11.27 35.08
N SER A 2 7.43 -11.45 34.72
CA SER A 2 7.04 -11.40 33.31
C SER A 2 7.05 -9.94 32.91
N ASP A 3 8.10 -9.52 32.21
CA ASP A 3 8.06 -8.30 31.41
C ASP A 3 6.88 -8.47 30.45
N ASN A 4 5.83 -7.68 30.71
CA ASN A 4 4.58 -7.78 29.98
C ASN A 4 4.80 -7.03 28.66
N GLU A 5 5.20 -7.76 27.62
CA GLU A 5 5.38 -7.19 26.28
C GLU A 5 4.09 -6.47 25.87
N LYS A 6 4.20 -5.18 25.55
CA LYS A 6 3.07 -4.34 25.16
C LYS A 6 3.03 -4.25 23.65
N PHE A 7 2.09 -4.95 23.04
CA PHE A 7 1.86 -4.90 21.61
C PHE A 7 0.71 -3.95 21.30
N LEU A 8 0.91 -3.07 20.33
CA LEU A 8 -0.11 -2.21 19.75
C LEU A 8 -0.28 -2.61 18.29
N ARG A 9 -1.52 -2.79 17.85
CA ARG A 9 -1.84 -3.00 16.43
C ARG A 9 -2.37 -1.69 15.88
N LEU A 10 -1.67 -1.13 14.90
CA LEU A 10 -2.10 0.06 14.18
C LEU A 10 -2.85 -0.37 12.91
N THR A 11 -3.96 0.30 12.62
CA THR A 11 -4.68 0.18 11.35
C THR A 11 -4.63 1.55 10.68
N VAL A 12 -4.12 1.60 9.46
CA VAL A 12 -4.05 2.83 8.65
C VAL A 12 -4.98 2.63 7.46
N GLU A 13 -5.86 3.60 7.24
CA GLU A 13 -6.70 3.68 6.06
C GLU A 13 -6.20 4.86 5.20
N LEU A 14 -5.93 4.58 3.93
CA LEU A 14 -5.42 5.57 2.98
C LEU A 14 -6.20 5.45 1.68
N THR A 15 -6.85 6.55 1.28
CA THR A 15 -7.48 6.68 -0.03
C THR A 15 -6.58 7.52 -0.93
N VAL A 16 -6.27 7.01 -2.12
CA VAL A 16 -5.47 7.71 -3.13
C VAL A 16 -6.27 7.85 -4.42
N GLU A 17 -6.10 8.98 -5.09
CA GLU A 17 -6.62 9.17 -6.45
C GLU A 17 -5.55 8.76 -7.47
N VAL A 18 -5.88 7.82 -8.34
CA VAL A 18 -4.99 7.42 -9.44
C VAL A 18 -5.20 8.35 -10.63
N LEU A 19 -4.23 9.23 -10.88
CA LEU A 19 -4.32 10.23 -11.94
C LEU A 19 -3.94 9.68 -13.33
N ASP A 20 -3.12 8.62 -13.38
CA ASP A 20 -2.63 7.99 -14.60
C ASP A 20 -2.37 6.50 -14.35
N VAL A 21 -3.31 5.65 -14.78
CA VAL A 21 -3.23 4.20 -14.60
C VAL A 21 -2.11 3.59 -15.45
N ASP A 22 -1.91 4.07 -16.68
CA ASP A 22 -0.90 3.54 -17.58
C ASP A 22 0.51 3.78 -17.03
N ALA A 23 0.76 4.97 -16.48
CA ALA A 23 2.01 5.30 -15.83
C ALA A 23 2.24 4.45 -14.57
N LEU A 24 1.19 4.21 -13.77
CA LEU A 24 1.25 3.38 -12.57
C LEU A 24 1.58 1.91 -12.92
N GLN A 25 0.89 1.34 -13.91
CA GLN A 25 1.17 -0.01 -14.41
C GLN A 25 2.59 -0.12 -14.96
N ALA A 26 3.06 0.89 -15.72
CA ALA A 26 4.43 0.90 -16.26
C ALA A 26 5.50 0.89 -15.15
N ALA A 27 5.27 1.64 -14.06
CA ALA A 27 6.15 1.63 -12.90
C ALA A 27 6.17 0.24 -12.23
N ALA A 28 5.01 -0.36 -11.98
CA ALA A 28 4.93 -1.70 -11.40
C ALA A 28 5.59 -2.76 -12.29
N LEU A 29 5.42 -2.67 -13.61
CA LEU A 29 6.10 -3.55 -14.55
C LEU A 29 7.62 -3.39 -14.55
N ALA A 30 8.13 -2.18 -14.25
CA ALA A 30 9.56 -1.95 -14.11
C ALA A 30 10.12 -2.69 -12.87
N GLU A 31 9.40 -2.61 -11.74
CA GLU A 31 9.75 -3.34 -10.51
C GLU A 31 9.64 -4.85 -10.70
N ILE A 32 8.56 -5.34 -11.30
CA ILE A 32 8.38 -6.76 -11.63
C ILE A 32 9.52 -7.25 -12.52
N ARG A 33 10.07 -6.42 -13.40
CA ARG A 33 11.20 -6.74 -14.30
C ARG A 33 12.57 -6.48 -13.68
N HIS A 34 12.64 -5.95 -12.47
CA HIS A 34 13.89 -5.67 -11.80
C HIS A 34 14.63 -7.00 -11.50
N PRO A 35 15.97 -7.07 -11.65
CA PRO A 35 16.74 -8.27 -11.36
C PRO A 35 16.71 -8.66 -9.88
N ASP A 36 16.47 -7.71 -8.99
CA ASP A 36 16.38 -7.96 -7.54
C ASP A 36 14.98 -8.41 -7.10
N ALA A 37 13.98 -8.36 -7.99
CA ALA A 37 12.73 -9.05 -7.74
C ALA A 37 13.00 -10.55 -7.75
N GLU A 38 12.86 -11.20 -6.59
CA GLU A 38 13.05 -12.65 -6.37
C GLU A 38 11.93 -13.47 -7.02
N LEU A 39 11.68 -13.24 -8.32
CA LEU A 39 10.70 -13.92 -9.15
C LEU A 39 11.39 -14.77 -10.21
N THR A 40 10.87 -15.97 -10.41
CA THR A 40 11.15 -16.77 -11.61
C THR A 40 10.55 -16.11 -12.86
N GLU A 41 10.99 -16.53 -14.04
CA GLU A 41 10.48 -16.00 -15.31
C GLU A 41 8.97 -16.25 -15.48
N GLU A 42 8.48 -17.40 -15.01
CA GLU A 42 7.06 -17.76 -15.06
C GLU A 42 6.24 -16.86 -14.14
N GLU A 43 6.67 -16.71 -12.87
CA GLU A 43 6.03 -15.79 -11.93
C GLU A 43 6.05 -14.35 -12.45
N ARG A 44 7.16 -13.92 -13.07
CA ARG A 44 7.27 -12.57 -13.64
C ARG A 44 6.24 -12.33 -14.74
N ALA A 45 6.00 -13.33 -15.59
CA ALA A 45 4.99 -13.24 -16.65
C ALA A 45 3.57 -13.17 -16.06
N GLU A 46 3.27 -14.01 -15.08
CA GLU A 46 1.97 -14.02 -14.39
C GLU A 46 1.70 -12.68 -13.68
N GLN A 47 2.68 -12.17 -12.94
CA GLN A 47 2.54 -10.89 -12.22
C GLN A 47 2.39 -9.71 -13.20
N ALA A 48 3.12 -9.72 -14.30
CA ALA A 48 2.95 -8.71 -15.35
C ALA A 48 1.55 -8.78 -16.00
N GLU A 49 1.00 -9.97 -16.20
CA GLU A 49 -0.37 -10.14 -16.70
C GLU A 49 -1.41 -9.62 -15.71
N LEU A 50 -1.25 -9.92 -14.41
CA LEU A 50 -2.12 -9.38 -13.35
C LEU A 50 -2.10 -7.84 -13.32
N VAL A 51 -0.92 -7.23 -13.36
CA VAL A 51 -0.79 -5.76 -13.37
C VAL A 51 -1.42 -5.14 -14.61
N THR A 52 -1.22 -5.73 -15.79
CA THR A 52 -1.72 -5.17 -17.06
C THR A 52 -3.21 -5.41 -17.29
N SER A 53 -3.77 -6.47 -16.71
CA SER A 53 -5.20 -6.79 -16.83
C SER A 53 -6.08 -6.01 -15.86
N ASP A 54 -5.50 -5.37 -14.84
CA ASP A 54 -6.23 -4.58 -13.86
C ASP A 54 -6.35 -3.11 -14.29
N GLU A 55 -7.56 -2.75 -14.74
CA GLU A 55 -7.92 -1.40 -15.19
C GLU A 55 -7.97 -0.35 -14.06
N THR A 56 -8.00 -0.80 -12.79
CA THR A 56 -8.06 0.12 -11.62
C THR A 56 -6.69 0.58 -11.16
N GLY A 57 -5.63 -0.14 -11.53
CA GLY A 57 -4.28 0.09 -11.03
C GLY A 57 -4.02 -0.41 -9.60
N ALA A 58 -4.98 -1.07 -8.95
CA ALA A 58 -4.82 -1.61 -7.60
C ALA A 58 -3.67 -2.64 -7.51
N SER A 59 -3.59 -3.52 -8.50
CA SER A 59 -2.55 -4.56 -8.62
C SER A 59 -1.17 -3.94 -8.86
N ALA A 60 -1.11 -2.84 -9.61
CA ALA A 60 0.12 -2.07 -9.80
C ALA A 60 0.56 -1.41 -8.49
N LEU A 61 -0.38 -0.80 -7.77
CA LEU A 61 -0.10 -0.15 -6.48
C LEU A 61 0.37 -1.15 -5.43
N GLN A 62 -0.24 -2.33 -5.37
CA GLN A 62 0.18 -3.42 -4.48
C GLN A 62 1.65 -3.82 -4.70
N TRP A 63 2.11 -3.79 -5.96
CA TRP A 63 3.50 -4.07 -6.31
C TRP A 63 4.48 -2.97 -5.90
N LEU A 64 4.04 -1.72 -5.94
CA LEU A 64 4.89 -0.55 -5.69
C LEU A 64 5.05 -0.21 -4.20
N ILE A 65 4.17 -0.71 -3.34
CA ILE A 65 4.25 -0.45 -1.90
C ILE A 65 4.91 -1.63 -1.20
N GLU A 66 6.16 -1.43 -0.79
CA GLU A 66 6.85 -2.36 0.11
C GLU A 66 6.29 -2.31 1.53
N PRO A 67 6.22 -3.45 2.25
CA PRO A 67 5.85 -3.49 3.67
C PRO A 67 6.72 -2.56 4.53
N ASP A 68 7.99 -2.38 4.16
CA ASP A 68 8.93 -1.50 4.85
C ASP A 68 8.52 -0.03 4.78
N HIS A 69 7.80 0.41 3.74
CA HIS A 69 7.22 1.76 3.68
C HIS A 69 6.20 1.99 4.82
N VAL A 70 5.49 0.95 5.26
CA VAL A 70 4.57 1.05 6.39
C VAL A 70 5.33 1.13 7.72
N LEU A 71 6.47 0.44 7.83
CA LEU A 71 7.32 0.52 9.03
C LEU A 71 7.90 1.93 9.22
N GLN A 72 8.16 2.67 8.14
CA GLN A 72 8.62 4.07 8.20
C GLN A 72 7.66 5.00 8.95
N LEU A 73 6.37 4.65 9.07
CA LEU A 73 5.40 5.45 9.83
C LEU A 73 5.77 5.59 11.31
N VAL A 74 6.47 4.61 11.88
CA VAL A 74 6.86 4.61 13.30
C VAL A 74 8.36 4.71 13.52
N ASP A 75 9.16 4.70 12.46
CA ASP A 75 10.63 4.75 12.50
C ASP A 75 11.18 6.03 13.19
N HIS A 76 10.36 7.08 13.26
CA HIS A 76 10.70 8.33 13.94
C HIS A 76 10.46 8.32 15.46
N ILE A 77 9.96 7.22 16.04
CA ILE A 77 9.61 7.10 17.46
C ILE A 77 10.61 6.17 18.15
N ASP A 78 11.54 6.73 18.90
CA ASP A 78 12.67 6.01 19.52
C ASP A 78 12.23 4.87 20.47
N GLU A 79 11.05 4.97 21.08
CA GLU A 79 10.52 3.95 22.00
C GLU A 79 9.75 2.81 21.32
N ILE A 80 9.62 2.82 19.99
CA ILE A 80 8.89 1.80 19.23
C ILE A 80 9.87 0.98 18.39
N GLU A 81 9.86 -0.34 18.58
CA GLU A 81 10.55 -1.28 17.70
C GLU A 81 9.51 -1.95 16.79
N PRO A 82 9.53 -1.70 15.46
CA PRO A 82 8.59 -2.32 14.53
C PRO A 82 8.83 -3.84 14.46
N ARG A 83 7.76 -4.63 14.41
CA ARG A 83 7.86 -6.11 14.40
C ARG A 83 7.30 -6.78 13.16
N GLU A 84 6.20 -6.28 12.61
CA GLU A 84 5.52 -6.84 11.43
C GLU A 84 4.72 -5.73 10.75
N ALA A 85 4.71 -5.73 9.42
CA ALA A 85 3.81 -4.91 8.61
C ALA A 85 3.06 -5.82 7.63
N VAL A 86 1.74 -5.63 7.57
CA VAL A 86 0.86 -6.28 6.60
C VAL A 86 0.08 -5.18 5.89
N LEU A 87 0.16 -5.14 4.57
CA LEU A 87 -0.55 -4.19 3.73
C LEU A 87 -1.63 -4.92 2.93
N GLY A 88 -2.86 -4.40 2.97
CA GLY A 88 -3.94 -4.78 2.06
C GLY A 88 -4.29 -3.60 1.16
N VAL A 89 -4.44 -3.85 -0.14
CA VAL A 89 -4.88 -2.85 -1.13
C VAL A 89 -6.19 -3.33 -1.74
N GLU A 90 -7.23 -2.52 -1.65
CA GLU A 90 -8.56 -2.81 -2.19
C GLU A 90 -9.08 -1.57 -2.94
N PRO A 91 -9.86 -1.74 -4.03
CA PRO A 91 -10.52 -0.61 -4.70
C PRO A 91 -11.47 0.11 -3.73
N SER A 92 -11.53 1.44 -3.83
CA SER A 92 -12.43 2.29 -3.04
C SER A 92 -13.26 3.18 -3.97
N ASP A 93 -14.50 3.48 -3.57
CA ASP A 93 -15.38 4.42 -4.26
C ASP A 93 -14.94 5.90 -4.07
N GLY A 94 -13.86 6.14 -3.33
CA GLY A 94 -13.34 7.47 -2.99
C GLY A 94 -13.64 7.87 -1.54
N PRO A 95 -13.16 9.05 -1.09
CA PRO A 95 -13.55 9.57 0.22
C PRO A 95 -15.07 9.70 0.30
N SER A 96 -15.66 9.30 1.43
CA SER A 96 -17.08 9.55 1.68
C SER A 96 -17.29 11.05 1.83
N ASP A 97 -18.15 11.64 1.00
CA ASP A 97 -18.57 13.05 1.06
C ASP A 97 -19.43 13.36 2.32
N GLU A 98 -19.04 12.86 3.51
CA GLU A 98 -19.74 13.13 4.77
C GLU A 98 -19.16 14.33 5.55
N ASP A 99 -18.17 15.04 4.99
CA ASP A 99 -17.53 16.22 5.59
C ASP A 99 -17.88 17.56 4.91
N GLU A 100 -19.00 17.64 4.17
CA GLU A 100 -19.56 18.90 3.64
C GLU A 100 -20.88 19.33 4.29
N GLU A 101 -21.27 18.76 5.45
CA GLU A 101 -22.37 19.31 6.25
C GLU A 101 -21.87 20.45 7.17
N GLU A 102 -21.80 21.64 6.56
CA GLU A 102 -22.16 22.95 7.15
C GLU A 102 -22.07 23.06 8.68
N HIS A 103 -20.88 23.40 9.20
CA HIS A 103 -20.77 24.19 10.42
C HIS A 103 -21.32 25.61 10.18
N GLU A 104 -22.63 25.74 10.00
CA GLU A 104 -23.31 27.04 10.11
C GLU A 104 -23.39 27.40 11.61
N HIS A 105 -22.33 28.03 12.10
CA HIS A 105 -22.39 28.80 13.33
C HIS A 105 -23.25 30.05 13.11
N VAL A 106 -24.51 30.00 13.58
CA VAL A 106 -25.34 31.19 13.89
C VAL A 106 -25.85 31.10 15.32
#